data_AF-A0AAD9S1X3-F1
#
_entry.id   AF-A0AAD9S1X3-F1
#
_cell.length_a   1.000
_cell.length_b   1.000
_cell.length_c   1.000
_cell.angle_alpha   90.00
_cell.angle_beta   90.00
_cell.angle_gamma   90.00
#
_symmetry.space_group_name_H-M   'P 1'
#
loop_
_entity.id
_entity.type
_entity.pdbx_description
1 polymer ?
#
loop_
_entity_poly.entity_id
_entity_poly.type
_entity_poly.pdbx_seq_one_letter_code
_entity_poly.pdbx_strand_id
1 'polypeptide(L)'
;MKTGIDNMLISAAAAAMTMPQLETMELWNGRAGLAALFKYQSRYAALTWRGTWDFTLRPRIIQAWEGVAQKHGSKGLVVHKELLDCRFDIKSHGDAIHYLRLSKPVVRPISLQQIRTEHNVHSVWEEMRKIRVQQEELQSV
;
A
#
# COMPACT_ATOMS: atom_id res chain seq x y z
N MET A 1 20.05 5.34 -0.02
CA MET A 1 19.12 5.32 1.14
C MET A 1 17.82 4.61 0.76
N LYS A 2 17.72 3.29 0.99
CA LYS A 2 16.52 2.44 0.74
C LYS A 2 16.42 1.35 1.83
N THR A 3 16.61 1.73 3.09
CA THR A 3 16.75 0.79 4.23
C THR A 3 15.47 0.65 5.05
N GLY A 4 14.61 1.67 5.07
CA GLY A 4 13.41 1.69 5.91
C GLY A 4 12.38 0.60 5.58
N ILE A 5 11.93 0.53 4.32
CA ILE A 5 10.93 -0.47 3.89
C ILE A 5 11.47 -1.89 4.08
N ASP A 6 12.72 -2.12 3.67
CA ASP A 6 13.34 -3.44 3.81
C ASP A 6 13.46 -3.90 5.26
N ASN A 7 13.94 -3.03 6.14
CA ASN A 7 14.03 -3.35 7.56
C ASN A 7 12.63 -3.63 8.13
N MET A 8 11.62 -2.83 7.76
CA MET A 8 10.23 -3.06 8.14
C MET A 8 9.73 -4.44 7.67
N LEU A 9 9.99 -4.83 6.43
CA LEU A 9 9.56 -6.13 5.88
C LEU A 9 10.30 -7.31 6.52
N ILE A 10 11.56 -7.14 6.92
CA ILE A 10 12.32 -8.13 7.68
C ILE A 10 11.80 -8.24 9.11
N SER A 11 11.52 -7.12 9.78
CA SER A 11 10.89 -7.12 11.10
C SER A 11 9.50 -7.75 11.08
N ALA A 12 8.72 -7.52 10.03
CA ALA A 12 7.44 -8.17 9.82
C ALA A 12 7.59 -9.70 9.65
N ALA A 13 8.61 -10.16 8.93
CA ALA A 13 8.92 -11.60 8.85
C ALA A 13 9.27 -12.17 10.25
N ALA A 14 10.07 -11.45 11.04
CA ALA A 14 10.39 -11.86 12.41
C ALA A 14 9.15 -11.95 13.31
N ALA A 15 8.18 -11.03 13.15
CA ALA A 15 6.88 -11.12 13.81
C ALA A 15 6.05 -12.31 13.29
N ALA A 16 6.01 -12.54 11.97
CA ALA A 16 5.31 -13.67 11.37
C ALA A 16 5.85 -15.02 11.85
N MET A 17 7.17 -15.12 12.13
CA MET A 17 7.77 -16.31 12.72
C MET A 17 7.17 -16.67 14.09
N THR A 18 6.55 -15.75 14.82
CA THR A 18 5.92 -16.05 16.11
C THR A 18 4.41 -16.30 16.01
N MET A 19 3.86 -16.35 14.78
CA MET A 19 2.43 -16.49 14.50
C MET A 19 2.11 -17.83 13.81
N PRO A 20 2.04 -18.95 14.54
CA PRO A 20 1.90 -20.29 13.95
C PRO A 20 0.59 -20.49 13.16
N GLN A 21 -0.45 -19.73 13.46
CA GLN A 21 -1.74 -19.77 12.77
C GLN A 21 -1.90 -18.64 11.74
N LEU A 22 -0.81 -17.99 11.33
CA LEU A 22 -0.87 -16.93 10.32
C LEU A 22 -1.29 -17.50 8.96
N GLU A 23 -2.46 -17.10 8.48
CA GLU A 23 -2.94 -17.42 7.13
C GLU A 23 -2.50 -16.36 6.10
N THR A 24 -2.58 -15.08 6.46
CA THR A 24 -2.27 -13.96 5.58
C THR A 24 -1.76 -12.77 6.39
N MET A 25 -0.68 -12.15 5.95
CA MET A 25 -0.21 -10.85 6.44
C MET A 25 -0.25 -9.84 5.30
N GLU A 26 -0.95 -8.73 5.51
CA GLU A 26 -1.00 -7.62 4.56
C GLU A 26 -0.47 -6.36 5.23
N LEU A 27 0.56 -5.77 4.63
CA LEU A 27 1.11 -4.46 4.99
C LEU A 27 0.86 -3.53 3.81
N TRP A 28 0.17 -2.42 4.05
CA TRP A 28 -0.18 -1.49 3.00
C TRP A 28 0.16 -0.06 3.40
N ASN A 29 0.44 0.76 2.39
CA ASN A 29 0.58 2.20 2.53
C ASN A 29 -0.02 2.88 1.31
N GLY A 30 -0.56 4.08 1.51
CA GLY A 30 -1.27 4.81 0.46
C GLY A 30 -1.21 6.30 0.71
N ARG A 31 -0.94 7.09 -0.33
CA ARG A 31 -1.09 8.55 -0.38
C ARG A 31 -1.24 8.97 -1.84
N ALA A 32 -1.44 10.27 -2.08
CA ALA A 32 -1.51 10.81 -3.45
C ALA A 32 -0.36 10.29 -4.33
N GLY A 33 -0.72 9.61 -5.42
CA GLY A 33 0.18 9.03 -6.41
C GLY A 33 1.10 7.91 -5.92
N LEU A 34 0.91 7.38 -4.70
CA LEU A 34 1.72 6.29 -4.16
C LEU A 34 0.84 5.34 -3.37
N ALA A 35 0.69 4.12 -3.85
CA ALA A 35 0.09 3.03 -3.11
C ALA A 35 0.92 1.75 -3.27
N ALA A 36 1.05 0.99 -2.18
CA ALA A 36 1.65 -0.34 -2.21
C ALA A 36 1.03 -1.26 -1.17
N LEU A 37 0.98 -2.54 -1.53
CA LEU A 37 0.60 -3.69 -0.72
C LEU A 37 1.73 -4.70 -0.79
N PHE A 38 2.24 -5.07 0.37
CA PHE A 38 3.01 -6.28 0.58
C PHE A 38 2.10 -7.33 1.22
N LYS A 39 2.00 -8.51 0.62
CA LYS A 39 1.16 -9.59 1.10
C LYS A 39 1.95 -10.89 1.18
N TYR A 40 1.84 -11.57 2.31
CA TYR A 40 2.24 -12.97 2.47
C TYR A 40 1.01 -13.85 2.67
N GLN A 41 0.97 -15.01 2.02
CA GLN A 41 -0.05 -16.03 2.22
C GLN A 41 0.62 -17.37 2.52
N SER A 42 0.38 -17.91 3.72
CA SER A 42 1.05 -19.14 4.18
C SER A 42 0.60 -20.38 3.41
N ARG A 43 -0.70 -20.47 3.09
CA ARG A 43 -1.29 -21.61 2.34
C ARG A 43 -0.58 -21.89 1.02
N TYR A 44 -0.09 -20.86 0.34
CA TYR A 44 0.59 -20.97 -0.95
C TYR A 44 2.08 -20.64 -0.88
N ALA A 45 2.57 -20.30 0.32
CA ALA A 45 3.88 -19.68 0.54
C ALA A 45 4.18 -18.62 -0.54
N ALA A 46 3.27 -17.67 -0.69
CA ALA A 46 3.34 -16.65 -1.73
C ALA A 46 3.56 -15.28 -1.11
N LEU A 47 4.59 -14.58 -1.60
CA LEU A 47 4.76 -13.15 -1.45
C LEU A 47 4.19 -12.43 -2.66
N THR A 48 3.48 -11.34 -2.42
CA THR A 48 3.01 -10.44 -3.47
C THR A 48 3.41 -9.02 -3.14
N TRP A 49 4.07 -8.36 -4.09
CA TRP A 49 4.19 -6.91 -4.11
C TRP A 49 3.23 -6.36 -5.16
N ARG A 50 2.24 -5.57 -4.73
CA ARG A 50 1.30 -4.88 -5.62
C ARG A 50 1.39 -3.39 -5.35
N GLY A 51 1.76 -2.57 -6.32
CA GLY A 51 1.88 -1.13 -6.06
C GLY A 51 2.15 -0.27 -7.29
N THR A 52 2.09 1.03 -7.08
CA THR A 52 2.31 2.08 -8.10
C THR A 52 3.77 2.29 -8.51
N TRP A 53 4.70 1.57 -7.88
CA TRP A 53 6.10 1.55 -8.27
C TRP A 53 6.66 0.14 -8.19
N ASP A 54 7.64 -0.16 -9.05
CA ASP A 54 8.37 -1.41 -8.97
C ASP A 54 9.31 -1.39 -7.77
N PHE A 55 9.01 -2.24 -6.80
CA PHE A 55 9.85 -2.47 -5.65
C PHE A 55 10.60 -3.79 -5.80
N THR A 56 11.92 -3.71 -5.71
CA THR A 56 12.76 -4.91 -5.73
C THR A 56 12.85 -5.49 -4.32
N LEU A 57 12.18 -6.62 -4.10
CA LEU A 57 12.36 -7.45 -2.91
C LEU A 57 13.78 -8.01 -2.91
N ARG A 58 14.67 -7.39 -2.12
CA ARG A 58 16.08 -7.80 -2.04
C ARG A 58 16.21 -9.21 -1.46
N PRO A 59 17.30 -9.93 -1.76
CA PRO A 59 17.51 -11.30 -1.29
C PRO A 59 17.32 -11.48 0.22
N ARG A 60 17.73 -10.50 1.04
CA ARG A 60 17.54 -10.55 2.50
C ARG A 60 16.07 -10.56 2.93
N ILE A 61 15.20 -9.85 2.22
CA ILE A 61 13.75 -9.89 2.49
C ILE A 61 13.23 -11.27 2.11
N ILE A 62 13.57 -11.76 0.91
CA ILE A 62 13.12 -13.06 0.40
C ILE A 62 13.53 -14.17 1.38
N GLN A 63 14.80 -14.21 1.81
CA GLN A 63 15.31 -15.18 2.79
C GLN A 63 14.56 -15.14 4.13
N ALA A 64 14.25 -13.94 4.63
CA ALA A 64 13.49 -13.81 5.88
C ALA A 64 12.09 -14.43 5.77
N TRP A 65 11.42 -14.22 4.63
CA TRP A 65 10.09 -14.77 4.37
C TRP A 65 10.10 -16.24 3.93
N GLU A 66 11.20 -16.73 3.35
CA GLU A 66 11.43 -18.17 3.14
C GLU A 66 11.49 -18.90 4.48
N GLY A 67 12.14 -18.32 5.50
CA GLY A 67 12.13 -18.86 6.86
C GLY A 67 10.71 -18.96 7.44
N VAL A 68 9.86 -17.95 7.20
CA VAL A 68 8.44 -17.97 7.58
C VAL A 68 7.71 -19.09 6.84
N ALA A 69 7.90 -19.21 5.53
CA ALA A 69 7.30 -20.26 4.72
C ALA A 69 7.69 -21.67 5.21
N GLN A 70 8.96 -21.89 5.53
CA GLN A 70 9.47 -23.15 6.10
C GLN A 70 8.84 -23.45 7.46
N LYS A 71 8.73 -22.46 8.34
CA LYS A 71 8.06 -22.63 9.64
C LYS A 71 6.59 -23.00 9.50
N HIS A 72 5.96 -22.58 8.41
CA HIS A 72 4.58 -22.91 8.05
C HIS A 72 4.45 -24.20 7.20
N GLY A 73 5.54 -24.96 7.03
CA GLY A 73 5.55 -26.27 6.37
C GLY A 73 5.80 -26.26 4.86
N SER A 74 6.09 -25.11 4.26
CA SER A 74 6.41 -25.02 2.83
C SER A 74 7.89 -25.28 2.54
N LYS A 75 8.19 -25.84 1.36
CA LYS A 75 9.57 -26.07 0.88
C LYS A 75 10.12 -24.92 0.03
N GLY A 76 9.31 -23.91 -0.28
CA GLY A 76 9.70 -22.80 -1.13
C GLY A 76 8.80 -21.59 -0.96
N LEU A 77 9.20 -20.48 -1.57
CA LEU A 77 8.48 -19.22 -1.56
C LEU A 77 8.32 -18.72 -2.99
N VAL A 78 7.08 -18.45 -3.40
CA VAL A 78 6.78 -17.86 -4.71
C VAL A 78 6.67 -16.35 -4.55
N VAL A 79 7.27 -15.59 -5.45
CA VAL A 79 7.23 -14.12 -5.42
C VAL A 79 6.47 -13.61 -6.64
N HIS A 80 5.39 -12.87 -6.39
CA HIS A 80 4.58 -12.20 -7.39
C HIS A 80 4.79 -10.68 -7.30
N LYS A 81 4.78 -10.03 -8.47
CA LYS A 81 4.81 -8.58 -8.58
C LYS A 81 3.70 -8.09 -9.50
N GLU A 82 3.05 -7.03 -9.11
CA GLU A 82 2.03 -6.36 -9.91
C GLU A 82 2.25 -4.84 -9.83
N LEU A 83 2.57 -4.24 -10.98
CA LEU A 83 2.69 -2.79 -11.11
C LEU A 83 1.31 -2.21 -11.44
N LEU A 84 0.85 -1.26 -10.63
CA LEU A 84 -0.43 -0.58 -10.82
C LEU A 84 -0.24 0.67 -11.67
N ASP A 85 -0.90 0.69 -12.82
CA ASP A 85 -0.98 1.86 -13.70
C ASP A 85 -2.19 2.75 -13.35
N CYS A 86 -2.26 3.18 -12.09
CA CYS A 86 -3.33 4.07 -11.59
C CYS A 86 -2.77 5.19 -10.70
N ARG A 87 -1.50 5.54 -10.91
CA ARG A 87 -0.81 6.58 -10.13
C ARG A 87 -1.57 7.90 -10.16
N PHE A 88 -2.15 8.26 -11.30
CA PHE A 88 -2.89 9.51 -11.43
C PHE A 88 -4.28 9.45 -10.80
N ASP A 89 -4.86 8.27 -10.60
CA ASP A 89 -6.18 8.10 -10.00
C ASP A 89 -6.15 8.03 -8.47
N ILE A 90 -4.99 7.73 -7.89
CA ILE A 90 -4.81 7.71 -6.44
C ILE A 90 -4.58 9.15 -5.95
N LYS A 91 -5.65 9.82 -5.53
CA LYS A 91 -5.58 11.18 -4.96
C LYS A 91 -5.44 11.17 -3.44
N SER A 92 -5.97 10.13 -2.80
CA SER A 92 -6.07 10.03 -1.35
C SER A 92 -5.66 8.64 -0.80
N HIS A 93 -5.59 8.53 0.52
CA HIS A 93 -5.48 7.23 1.20
C HIS A 93 -6.69 6.33 0.91
N GLY A 94 -7.89 6.93 0.76
CA GLY A 94 -9.11 6.21 0.39
C GLY A 94 -9.02 5.59 -1.00
N ASP A 95 -8.48 6.32 -1.97
CA ASP A 95 -8.23 5.77 -3.31
C ASP A 95 -7.19 4.66 -3.27
N ALA A 96 -6.12 4.82 -2.48
CA ALA A 96 -5.14 3.76 -2.30
C ALA A 96 -5.77 2.47 -1.76
N ILE A 97 -6.59 2.54 -0.71
CA ILE A 97 -7.32 1.37 -0.18
C ILE A 97 -8.19 0.73 -1.29
N HIS A 98 -8.88 1.55 -2.09
CA HIS A 98 -9.71 1.09 -3.19
C HIS A 98 -8.91 0.34 -4.28
N TYR A 99 -7.79 0.90 -4.73
CA TYR A 99 -6.98 0.33 -5.82
C TYR A 99 -6.08 -0.84 -5.39
N LEU A 100 -5.69 -0.91 -4.12
CA LEU A 100 -4.85 -1.99 -3.59
C LEU A 100 -5.58 -3.33 -3.44
N ARG A 101 -6.92 -3.34 -3.42
CA ARG A 101 -7.75 -4.57 -3.35
C ARG A 101 -7.31 -5.51 -2.22
N LEU A 102 -7.22 -4.96 -1.00
CA LEU A 102 -6.86 -5.71 0.21
C LEU A 102 -7.80 -6.91 0.41
N SER A 103 -7.30 -8.01 0.96
CA SER A 103 -8.09 -9.25 1.11
C SER A 103 -9.23 -9.09 2.11
N LYS A 104 -9.04 -8.22 3.11
CA LYS A 104 -10.07 -7.88 4.11
C LYS A 104 -10.29 -6.37 4.16
N PRO A 105 -11.53 -5.89 4.31
CA PRO A 105 -11.80 -4.47 4.46
C PRO A 105 -11.12 -3.90 5.71
N VAL A 106 -10.26 -2.89 5.54
CA VAL A 106 -9.67 -2.11 6.64
C VAL A 106 -10.53 -0.91 7.04
N VAL A 107 -11.47 -0.54 6.17
CA VAL A 107 -12.50 0.48 6.37
C VAL A 107 -13.81 -0.08 5.83
N ARG A 108 -14.94 0.22 6.48
CA ARG A 108 -16.26 -0.19 5.96
C ARG A 108 -16.51 0.44 4.58
N PRO A 109 -17.16 -0.26 3.63
CA PRO A 109 -17.36 0.25 2.27
C PRO A 109 -17.99 1.65 2.22
N ILE A 110 -19.01 1.92 3.05
CA ILE A 110 -19.67 3.23 3.12
C ILE A 110 -18.69 4.31 3.61
N SER A 111 -17.95 4.05 4.68
CA SER A 111 -16.96 4.99 5.19
C SER A 111 -15.83 5.24 4.20
N LEU A 112 -15.42 4.20 3.44
CA LEU A 112 -14.43 4.36 2.37
C LEU A 112 -14.95 5.27 1.26
N GLN A 113 -16.22 5.13 0.88
CA GLN A 113 -16.87 6.02 -0.08
C GLN A 113 -16.93 7.46 0.44
N GLN A 114 -17.29 7.66 1.71
CA GLN A 114 -17.32 8.99 2.34
C GLN A 114 -15.94 9.66 2.32
N ILE A 115 -14.89 8.95 2.77
CA ILE A 115 -13.50 9.46 2.76
C ILE A 115 -13.09 9.93 1.35
N ARG A 116 -13.41 9.14 0.31
CA ARG A 116 -13.08 9.50 -1.08
C ARG A 116 -13.88 10.71 -1.56
N THR A 117 -15.17 10.77 -1.26
CA THR A 117 -16.03 11.90 -1.63
C THR A 117 -15.60 13.19 -0.93
N GLU A 118 -15.35 13.15 0.37
CA GLU A 118 -14.90 14.30 1.15
C GLU A 118 -13.56 14.83 0.65
N HIS A 119 -12.61 13.95 0.33
CA HIS A 119 -11.34 14.35 -0.26
C HIS A 119 -11.52 15.06 -1.61
N ASN A 120 -12.37 14.52 -2.48
CA ASN A 120 -12.67 15.14 -3.77
C ASN A 120 -13.29 16.52 -3.60
N VAL A 121 -14.31 16.64 -2.73
CA VAL A 121 -14.95 17.94 -2.43
C VAL A 121 -13.91 18.92 -1.91
N HIS A 122 -13.14 18.56 -0.89
CA HIS A 122 -12.10 19.42 -0.32
C HIS A 122 -11.07 19.86 -1.37
N SER A 123 -10.62 18.97 -2.25
CA SER A 123 -9.66 19.32 -3.30
C SER A 123 -10.20 20.37 -4.29
N VAL A 124 -11.49 20.29 -4.64
CA VAL A 124 -12.14 21.29 -5.50
C VAL A 124 -12.23 22.64 -4.79
N TRP A 125 -12.60 22.66 -3.51
CA TRP A 125 -12.66 23.91 -2.73
C TRP A 125 -11.31 24.62 -2.63
N GLU A 126 -10.23 23.88 -2.39
CA GLU A 126 -8.88 24.45 -2.32
C GLU A 126 -8.43 25.03 -3.67
N GLU A 127 -8.76 24.37 -4.77
CA GLU A 127 -8.43 24.87 -6.11
C GLU A 127 -9.16 26.17 -6.41
N MET A 128 -10.47 26.23 -6.12
CA MET A 128 -11.25 27.47 -6.26
C MET A 128 -10.71 28.60 -5.39
N ARG A 129 -10.26 28.29 -4.16
CA ARG A 129 -9.66 29.28 -3.27
C ARG A 129 -8.38 29.88 -3.86
N LYS A 130 -7.49 29.04 -4.40
CA LYS A 130 -6.25 29.52 -5.04
C LYS A 130 -6.52 30.40 -6.25
N ILE A 131 -7.47 30.00 -7.10
CA ILE A 131 -7.87 30.79 -8.27
C ILE A 131 -8.38 32.17 -7.84
N ARG A 132 -9.23 32.22 -6.80
CA ARG A 132 -9.73 33.49 -6.27
C ARG A 132 -8.61 34.39 -5.78
N VAL A 133 -7.71 33.88 -4.94
CA VAL A 133 -6.58 34.67 -4.40
C VAL A 133 -5.70 35.21 -5.54
N GLN A 134 -5.40 34.40 -6.55
CA GLN A 134 -4.57 34.82 -7.66
C GLN A 134 -5.25 35.88 -8.55
N GLN A 135 -6.57 35.84 -8.69
CA GLN A 135 -7.34 36.89 -9.37
C GLN A 135 -7.34 38.20 -8.59
N GLU A 136 -7.45 38.14 -7.26
CA GLU A 136 -7.40 39.31 -6.38
C GLU A 136 -6.02 39.99 -6.42
N GLU A 137 -4.93 39.21 -6.43
CA GLU A 137 -3.55 39.73 -6.58
C GLU A 137 -3.33 40.41 -7.94
N LEU A 138 -3.79 39.79 -9.03
CA LEU A 138 -3.68 40.35 -10.40
C LEU A 138 -4.50 41.64 -10.60
N GLN A 139 -5.57 41.84 -9.83
CA GLN A 139 -6.39 43.06 -9.89
C GLN A 139 -5.88 44.20 -9.00
N SER A 140 -4.84 43.94 -8.18
CA SER A 140 -4.24 44.92 -7.25
C SER A 140 -2.97 45.61 -7.78
N VAL A 141 -2.62 45.38 -9.07
CA VAL A 141 -1.50 45.99 -9.80
C VAL A 141 -2.03 46.89 -10.91
#